data_AF-A0A2S8SCX8-F1
#
_entry.id   AF-A0A2S8SCX8-F1
#
_cell.length_a   1.000
_cell.length_b   1.000
_cell.length_c   1.000
_cell.angle_alpha   90.00
_cell.angle_beta   90.00
_cell.angle_gamma   90.00
#
_symmetry.space_group_name_H-M   'P 1'
#
loop_
_entity.id
_entity.type
_entity.pdbx_description
1 polymer ?
#
loop_
_entity_poly.entity_id
_entity_poly.type
_entity_poly.pdbx_seq_one_letter_code
_entity_poly.pdbx_strand_id
1 'polypeptide(L)'
;MRHGLSERLCRHAGGASMGALMDRLGALALGRGFWWLALMAAILIGPSMWPVQWSGNEINYFDLSYRFARPDAFTDHHAVFDNSYGRLLPFLLIGKTVDWLGFEGAKTVLALVLWIASSLGVAAVAQGIGLRLAELALGLLVFLRRQGILGNEWLFETVEAKGFAYVAVLFGLAAGLRGRWAVAMVLAALATYMHFLVGGFWALAFLVLYLLKGGRLAGALRHGLLFFVLILPVFIILLRERIGVSVDTSGLDMTLDQIYARYSVLFHVAPLIDGITGFIKDWLPGLCAHLLLLAGLVALRDRFPDRATGRWLIGLNLYVLAALAVYMADNGSFRFAQFYLLRPEGLIYLLSLLLAAQLLFGLADNAVARRLGVLAVLASVLLVTPKALTNLELMVKDHPAATRMLSALTPDQRGVLDWVRENTAPEDAILVEPVGRGTIMEGDPFPGGLERLSGRGFIVNFKYIPTAKADLVRWYGLIRARLEFFRGDCAANATLGADYAVFRLKDGWGQAGGCVTPVYSNGSYMIGRVLPVVGG
;
A
#
# COMPACT_ATOMS: atom_id res chain seq x y z
N MET A 1 -31.17 45.82 34.26
CA MET A 1 -30.82 45.26 32.93
C MET A 1 -29.47 44.51 32.92
N ARG A 2 -29.12 43.71 33.95
CA ARG A 2 -27.84 42.94 33.98
C ARG A 2 -27.91 41.55 34.65
N HIS A 3 -29.08 40.91 34.70
CA HIS A 3 -29.20 39.55 35.29
C HIS A 3 -29.95 38.50 34.44
N GLY A 4 -30.24 38.77 33.16
CA GLY A 4 -31.08 37.88 32.34
C GLY A 4 -30.37 37.02 31.27
N LEU A 5 -29.06 37.15 31.09
CA LEU A 5 -28.33 36.55 29.95
C LEU A 5 -27.43 35.35 30.31
N SER A 6 -27.24 35.05 31.59
CA SER A 6 -26.35 33.96 32.04
C SER A 6 -27.05 32.59 32.10
N GLU A 7 -28.36 32.51 32.34
CA GLU A 7 -29.04 31.22 32.46
C GLU A 7 -29.37 30.53 31.13
N ARG A 8 -29.46 31.27 30.02
CA ARG A 8 -29.78 30.67 28.71
C ARG A 8 -28.58 30.03 28.00
N LEU A 9 -27.34 30.33 28.43
CA LEU A 9 -26.14 29.75 27.84
C LEU A 9 -25.67 28.46 28.54
N CYS A 10 -26.12 28.19 29.79
CA CYS A 10 -25.77 26.95 30.50
C CYS A 10 -26.74 25.77 30.27
N ARG A 11 -27.93 25.99 29.69
CA ARG A 11 -28.93 24.91 29.47
C ARG A 11 -28.83 24.19 28.12
N HIS A 12 -27.87 24.53 27.26
CA HIS A 12 -27.68 23.86 25.95
C HIS A 12 -26.33 23.15 25.77
N ALA A 13 -25.51 23.09 26.82
CA ALA A 13 -24.31 22.24 26.88
C ALA A 13 -24.55 20.90 27.60
N GLY A 14 -25.82 20.54 27.83
CA GLY A 14 -26.22 19.32 28.53
C GLY A 14 -26.07 18.08 27.66
N GLY A 15 -24.94 17.38 27.83
CA GLY A 15 -24.82 15.94 27.69
C GLY A 15 -25.43 15.31 26.43
N ALA A 16 -24.74 15.42 25.30
CA ALA A 16 -24.83 14.33 24.33
C ALA A 16 -24.22 13.10 25.02
N SER A 17 -25.06 12.30 25.69
CA SER A 17 -24.62 11.09 26.37
C SER A 17 -23.90 10.21 25.35
N MET A 18 -22.85 9.52 25.80
CA MET A 18 -22.21 8.46 25.00
C MET A 18 -23.26 7.49 24.43
N GLY A 19 -24.40 7.32 25.12
CA GLY A 19 -25.59 6.61 24.66
C GLY A 19 -26.23 7.19 23.40
N ALA A 20 -26.45 8.51 23.28
CA ALA A 20 -26.98 9.10 22.05
C ALA A 20 -25.99 9.04 20.87
N LEU A 21 -24.68 9.06 21.16
CA LEU A 21 -23.64 8.80 20.17
C LEU A 21 -23.65 7.33 19.75
N MET A 22 -23.76 6.40 20.71
CA MET A 22 -23.85 4.96 20.50
C MET A 22 -25.13 4.54 19.79
N ASP A 23 -26.28 5.19 20.01
CA ASP A 23 -27.53 4.96 19.27
C ASP A 23 -27.42 5.51 17.84
N ARG A 24 -26.73 6.65 17.64
CA ARG A 24 -26.42 7.17 16.30
C ARG A 24 -25.38 6.32 15.55
N LEU A 25 -24.47 5.66 16.28
CA LEU A 25 -23.52 4.69 15.73
C LEU A 25 -24.19 3.33 15.48
N GLY A 26 -25.04 2.86 16.39
CA GLY A 26 -25.87 1.66 16.34
C GLY A 26 -27.00 1.75 15.32
N ALA A 27 -27.33 2.96 14.85
CA ALA A 27 -28.17 3.20 13.69
C ALA A 27 -27.52 2.77 12.36
N LEU A 28 -26.34 2.13 12.36
CA LEU A 28 -26.06 1.08 11.39
C LEU A 28 -26.93 -0.13 11.74
N ALA A 29 -28.25 -0.01 11.65
CA ALA A 29 -29.13 -1.17 11.79
C ALA A 29 -28.88 -2.05 10.55
N LEU A 30 -27.90 -2.94 10.66
CA LEU A 30 -27.48 -3.83 9.61
C LEU A 30 -28.57 -4.88 9.46
N GLY A 31 -29.47 -4.66 8.49
CA GLY A 31 -30.52 -5.62 8.17
C GLY A 31 -29.93 -7.00 7.87
N ARG A 32 -30.73 -8.08 8.01
CA ARG A 32 -30.27 -9.47 7.82
C ARG A 32 -29.45 -9.70 6.54
N GLY A 33 -29.74 -8.98 5.46
CA GLY A 33 -28.97 -9.03 4.21
C GLY A 33 -27.50 -8.61 4.33
N PHE A 34 -27.15 -7.74 5.28
CA PHE A 34 -25.77 -7.29 5.50
C PHE A 34 -24.84 -8.46 5.84
N TRP A 35 -25.25 -9.33 6.77
CA TRP A 35 -24.41 -10.43 7.22
C TRP A 35 -24.12 -11.45 6.11
N TRP A 36 -25.08 -11.65 5.21
CA TRP A 36 -24.86 -12.47 4.00
C TRP A 36 -23.88 -11.82 3.03
N LEU A 37 -23.96 -10.50 2.83
CA LEU A 37 -22.98 -9.76 2.02
C LEU A 37 -21.58 -9.82 2.66
N ALA A 38 -21.48 -9.67 3.98
CA ALA A 38 -20.23 -9.75 4.72
C ALA A 38 -19.61 -11.14 4.65
N LEU A 39 -20.41 -12.19 4.84
CA LEU A 39 -19.93 -13.57 4.72
C LEU A 39 -19.43 -13.87 3.30
N MET A 40 -20.17 -13.45 2.27
CA MET A 40 -19.74 -13.62 0.88
C MET A 40 -18.45 -12.84 0.58
N ALA A 41 -18.35 -11.59 1.04
CA ALA A 41 -17.12 -10.82 0.91
C ALA A 41 -15.95 -11.49 1.65
N ALA A 42 -16.18 -12.06 2.85
CA ALA A 42 -15.16 -12.78 3.60
C ALA A 42 -14.68 -14.03 2.87
N ILE A 43 -15.60 -14.84 2.34
CA ILE A 43 -15.27 -16.05 1.56
C ILE A 43 -14.45 -15.69 0.32
N LEU A 44 -14.83 -14.63 -0.41
CA LEU A 44 -14.17 -14.25 -1.65
C LEU A 44 -12.82 -13.55 -1.41
N ILE A 45 -12.73 -12.65 -0.43
CA ILE A 45 -11.49 -11.92 -0.11
C ILE A 45 -10.48 -12.82 0.61
N GLY A 46 -10.94 -13.79 1.41
CA GLY A 46 -10.11 -14.65 2.25
C GLY A 46 -8.91 -15.28 1.53
N PRO A 47 -9.08 -15.90 0.34
CA PRO A 47 -7.97 -16.47 -0.43
C PRO A 47 -6.86 -15.48 -0.83
N SER A 48 -7.13 -14.17 -0.90
CA SER A 48 -6.09 -13.16 -1.17
C SER A 48 -5.29 -12.78 0.07
N MET A 49 -5.79 -13.09 1.27
CA MET A 49 -5.17 -12.76 2.56
C MET A 49 -4.73 -14.00 3.34
N TRP A 50 -5.12 -15.20 2.90
CA TRP A 50 -4.85 -16.47 3.56
C TRP A 50 -4.37 -17.55 2.56
N PRO A 51 -3.31 -18.33 2.88
CA PRO A 51 -2.53 -18.29 4.12
C PRO A 51 -1.73 -17.00 4.27
N VAL A 52 -1.52 -16.56 5.51
CA VAL A 52 -0.73 -15.36 5.80
C VAL A 52 0.73 -15.61 5.39
N GLN A 53 1.22 -14.86 4.41
CA GLN A 53 2.57 -14.98 3.86
C GLN A 53 3.29 -13.64 3.85
N TRP A 54 4.60 -13.64 4.08
CA TRP A 54 5.43 -12.43 3.96
C TRP A 54 5.60 -12.02 2.51
N SER A 55 5.12 -10.82 2.19
CA SER A 55 5.55 -10.07 1.01
C SER A 55 6.66 -9.09 1.39
N GLY A 56 7.46 -8.69 0.40
CA GLY A 56 8.59 -7.81 0.66
C GLY A 56 8.26 -6.40 1.12
N ASN A 57 7.09 -5.89 0.76
CA ASN A 57 6.64 -4.61 1.30
C ASN A 57 6.27 -4.75 2.78
N GLU A 58 5.63 -5.84 3.19
CA GLU A 58 5.25 -6.05 4.59
C GLU A 58 6.46 -6.17 5.50
N ILE A 59 7.52 -6.86 5.07
CA ILE A 59 8.75 -6.96 5.84
C ILE A 59 9.26 -5.55 6.17
N ASN A 60 9.40 -4.71 5.15
CA ASN A 60 9.82 -3.32 5.30
C ASN A 60 8.92 -2.54 6.29
N TYR A 61 7.59 -2.56 6.08
CA TYR A 61 6.69 -1.81 6.96
C TYR A 61 6.70 -2.32 8.40
N PHE A 62 6.84 -3.63 8.63
CA PHE A 62 6.89 -4.19 9.96
C PHE A 62 8.18 -3.80 10.70
N ASP A 63 9.31 -3.90 10.02
CA ASP A 63 10.60 -3.56 10.62
C ASP A 63 10.70 -2.05 10.90
N LEU A 64 10.28 -1.19 9.95
CA LEU A 64 10.22 0.27 10.18
C LEU A 64 9.27 0.63 11.34
N SER A 65 8.11 -0.03 11.41
CA SER A 65 7.16 0.19 12.50
C SER A 65 7.72 -0.30 13.84
N TYR A 66 8.43 -1.43 13.85
CA TYR A 66 9.05 -1.95 15.06
C TYR A 66 10.18 -1.04 15.55
N ARG A 67 11.04 -0.53 14.66
CA ARG A 67 12.02 0.51 15.01
C ARG A 67 11.35 1.74 15.60
N PHE A 68 10.25 2.19 15.02
CA PHE A 68 9.51 3.33 15.58
C PHE A 68 9.04 3.06 17.02
N ALA A 69 8.62 1.83 17.32
CA ALA A 69 8.15 1.43 18.64
C ALA A 69 9.28 1.09 19.64
N ARG A 70 10.45 0.66 19.15
CA ARG A 70 11.64 0.21 19.87
C ARG A 70 12.92 0.74 19.20
N PRO A 71 13.19 2.05 19.25
CA PRO A 71 14.35 2.63 18.57
C PRO A 71 15.68 2.13 19.16
N ASP A 72 15.68 1.67 20.42
CA ASP A 72 16.81 1.08 21.14
C ASP A 72 17.27 -0.27 20.57
N ALA A 73 16.40 -0.95 19.81
CA ALA A 73 16.73 -2.24 19.19
C ALA A 73 17.55 -2.10 17.90
N PHE A 74 17.80 -0.87 17.43
CA PHE A 74 18.44 -0.60 16.15
C PHE A 74 19.64 0.34 16.35
N THR A 75 20.73 0.08 15.62
CA THR A 75 21.93 0.94 15.57
C THR A 75 21.97 1.74 14.28
N ASP A 76 22.98 2.59 14.12
CA ASP A 76 23.18 3.36 12.89
C ASP A 76 23.54 2.49 11.67
N HIS A 77 23.95 1.24 11.89
CA HIS A 77 24.28 0.26 10.84
C HIS A 77 23.08 -0.55 10.35
N HIS A 78 21.87 -0.28 10.85
CA HIS A 78 20.64 -0.96 10.43
C HIS A 78 20.01 -0.24 9.22
N ALA A 79 19.56 -0.99 8.21
CA ALA A 79 18.94 -0.48 6.98
C ALA A 79 17.56 0.09 7.23
N VAL A 80 16.94 -0.35 8.32
CA VAL A 80 15.59 0.03 8.73
C VAL A 80 15.67 1.43 9.32
N PHE A 81 15.58 2.50 8.53
CA PHE A 81 15.51 3.87 9.05
C PHE A 81 14.52 4.73 8.26
N ASP A 82 13.70 5.51 8.97
CA ASP A 82 12.85 6.57 8.42
C ASP A 82 12.43 7.49 9.57
N ASN A 83 12.88 8.75 9.55
CA ASN A 83 12.57 9.74 10.57
C ASN A 83 11.28 10.52 10.29
N SER A 84 10.49 10.13 9.28
CA SER A 84 9.19 10.77 9.03
C SER A 84 8.15 10.37 10.08
N TYR A 85 7.57 11.38 10.73
CA TYR A 85 6.41 11.25 11.60
C TYR A 85 5.09 11.25 10.81
N GLY A 86 5.13 11.45 9.49
CA GLY A 86 3.96 11.37 8.62
C GLY A 86 3.25 10.00 8.65
N ARG A 87 3.92 8.96 9.15
CA ARG A 87 3.42 7.58 9.30
C ARG A 87 3.22 7.16 10.76
N LEU A 88 3.08 8.12 11.68
CA LEU A 88 2.98 7.88 13.12
C LEU A 88 1.95 6.81 13.51
N LEU A 89 0.69 6.97 13.06
CA LEU A 89 -0.39 6.08 13.47
C LEU A 89 -0.20 4.62 12.99
N PRO A 90 0.07 4.33 11.71
CA PRO A 90 0.30 2.96 11.27
C PRO A 90 1.58 2.37 11.89
N PHE A 91 2.63 3.16 12.10
CA PHE A 91 3.85 2.70 12.75
C PHE A 91 3.63 2.32 14.21
N LEU A 92 2.87 3.11 14.97
CA LEU A 92 2.48 2.74 16.33
C LEU A 92 1.61 1.48 16.36
N LEU A 93 0.62 1.39 15.47
CA LEU A 93 -0.29 0.23 15.41
C LEU A 93 0.48 -1.06 15.11
N ILE A 94 1.26 -1.08 14.03
CA ILE A 94 2.01 -2.27 13.62
C ILE A 94 3.13 -2.54 14.62
N GLY A 95 3.93 -1.53 14.94
CA GLY A 95 5.12 -1.65 15.80
C GLY A 95 4.81 -2.12 17.21
N LYS A 96 3.76 -1.59 17.85
CA LYS A 96 3.34 -2.07 19.19
C LYS A 96 2.73 -3.46 19.15
N THR A 97 2.08 -3.84 18.05
CA THR A 97 1.60 -5.22 17.89
C THR A 97 2.78 -6.18 17.73
N VAL A 98 3.83 -5.79 16.99
CA VAL A 98 5.08 -6.56 16.87
C VAL A 98 5.80 -6.68 18.21
N ASP A 99 5.94 -5.58 18.97
CA ASP A 99 6.54 -5.57 20.32
C ASP A 99 5.79 -6.52 21.28
N TRP A 100 4.46 -6.64 21.13
CA TRP A 100 3.63 -7.50 21.98
C TRP A 100 3.59 -8.97 21.55
N LEU A 101 3.42 -9.26 20.26
CA LEU A 101 3.14 -10.61 19.75
C LEU A 101 4.32 -11.24 18.98
N GLY A 102 5.40 -10.50 18.78
CA GLY A 102 6.42 -10.80 17.78
C GLY A 102 5.90 -10.59 16.35
N PHE A 103 6.81 -10.63 15.38
CA PHE A 103 6.51 -10.35 13.98
C PHE A 103 5.44 -11.26 13.36
N GLU A 104 5.54 -12.58 13.57
CA GLU A 104 4.63 -13.56 12.98
C GLU A 104 3.22 -13.49 13.59
N GLY A 105 3.15 -13.32 14.92
CA GLY A 105 1.89 -13.14 15.64
C GLY A 105 1.20 -11.85 15.23
N ALA A 106 1.95 -10.74 15.18
CA ALA A 106 1.43 -9.46 14.74
C ALA A 106 0.90 -9.51 13.31
N LYS A 107 1.66 -10.10 12.38
CA LYS A 107 1.23 -10.24 10.98
C LYS A 107 -0.07 -11.01 10.86
N THR A 108 -0.16 -12.15 11.54
CA THR A 108 -1.36 -13.01 11.48
C THR A 108 -2.58 -12.31 12.05
N VAL A 109 -2.45 -11.67 13.22
CA VAL A 109 -3.55 -10.92 13.85
C VAL A 109 -3.98 -9.74 12.98
N LEU A 110 -3.04 -8.94 12.49
CA LEU A 110 -3.35 -7.76 11.68
C LEU A 110 -3.94 -8.13 10.31
N ALA A 111 -3.48 -9.22 9.69
CA ALA A 111 -4.07 -9.75 8.46
C ALA A 111 -5.52 -10.20 8.67
N LEU A 112 -5.80 -10.92 9.78
CA LEU A 112 -7.15 -11.32 10.13
C LEU A 112 -8.07 -10.12 10.40
N VAL A 113 -7.56 -9.11 11.12
CA VAL A 113 -8.28 -7.86 11.38
C VAL A 113 -8.60 -7.15 10.06
N LEU A 114 -7.62 -7.00 9.16
CA LEU A 114 -7.82 -6.37 7.86
C LEU A 114 -8.79 -7.16 6.99
N TRP A 115 -8.73 -8.49 7.00
CA TRP A 115 -9.65 -9.34 6.26
C TRP A 115 -11.10 -9.12 6.72
N ILE A 116 -11.36 -9.28 8.02
CA ILE A 116 -12.70 -9.10 8.59
C ILE A 116 -13.20 -7.68 8.34
N ALA A 117 -12.37 -6.67 8.63
CA ALA A 117 -12.77 -5.27 8.50
C ALA A 117 -13.01 -4.86 7.04
N SER A 118 -12.21 -5.38 6.10
CA SER A 118 -12.40 -5.15 4.66
C SER A 118 -13.69 -5.80 4.17
N SER A 119 -13.98 -7.04 4.57
CA SER A 119 -15.22 -7.72 4.20
C SER A 119 -16.46 -7.00 4.74
N LEU A 120 -16.41 -6.52 5.98
CA LEU A 120 -17.48 -5.71 6.57
C LEU A 120 -17.63 -4.36 5.84
N GLY A 121 -16.51 -3.70 5.51
CA GLY A 121 -16.51 -2.43 4.75
C GLY A 121 -17.11 -2.59 3.36
N VAL A 122 -16.70 -3.62 2.62
CA VAL A 122 -17.26 -3.96 1.30
C VAL A 122 -18.76 -4.26 1.41
N ALA A 123 -19.20 -5.05 2.40
CA ALA A 123 -20.61 -5.33 2.63
C ALA A 123 -21.41 -4.05 2.98
N ALA A 124 -20.82 -3.13 3.75
CA ALA A 124 -21.46 -1.87 4.12
C ALA A 124 -21.66 -0.94 2.91
N VAL A 125 -20.69 -0.92 1.98
CA VAL A 125 -20.78 -0.23 0.69
C VAL A 125 -21.80 -0.92 -0.21
N ALA A 126 -21.73 -2.24 -0.35
CA ALA A 126 -22.66 -3.04 -1.16
C ALA A 126 -24.12 -2.80 -0.72
N GLN A 127 -24.39 -2.81 0.58
CA GLN A 127 -25.71 -2.48 1.11
C GLN A 127 -26.09 -1.02 0.83
N GLY A 128 -25.14 -0.07 0.93
CA GLY A 128 -25.37 1.35 0.64
C GLY A 128 -25.71 1.64 -0.83
N ILE A 129 -25.20 0.82 -1.75
CA ILE A 129 -25.50 0.85 -3.20
C ILE A 129 -26.77 0.06 -3.53
N GLY A 130 -27.22 -0.83 -2.64
CA GLY A 130 -28.36 -1.72 -2.87
C GLY A 130 -28.01 -2.95 -3.70
N LEU A 131 -26.79 -3.50 -3.54
CA LEU A 131 -26.37 -4.72 -4.22
C LEU A 131 -27.00 -5.97 -3.62
N ARG A 132 -27.28 -6.94 -4.50
CA ARG A 132 -27.63 -8.32 -4.15
C ARG A 132 -26.37 -9.17 -4.01
N LEU A 133 -26.52 -10.32 -3.35
CA LEU A 133 -25.42 -11.26 -3.12
C LEU A 133 -24.69 -11.68 -4.42
N ALA A 134 -25.44 -11.96 -5.48
CA ALA A 134 -24.88 -12.37 -6.77
C ALA A 134 -24.11 -11.24 -7.48
N GLU A 135 -24.56 -9.99 -7.33
CA GLU A 135 -23.90 -8.82 -7.92
C GLU A 135 -22.58 -8.54 -7.20
N LEU A 136 -22.58 -8.62 -5.86
CA LEU A 136 -21.37 -8.54 -5.05
C LEU A 136 -20.38 -9.64 -5.43
N ALA A 137 -20.86 -10.89 -5.51
CA ALA A 137 -20.02 -12.04 -5.84
C ALA A 137 -19.38 -11.88 -7.23
N LEU A 138 -20.16 -11.50 -8.25
CA LEU A 138 -19.63 -11.26 -9.58
C LEU A 138 -18.58 -10.13 -9.57
N GLY A 139 -18.90 -8.98 -8.98
CA GLY A 139 -17.98 -7.84 -8.94
C GLY A 139 -16.67 -8.18 -8.22
N LEU A 140 -16.73 -8.87 -7.08
CA LEU A 140 -15.54 -9.30 -6.34
C LEU A 140 -14.74 -10.37 -7.06
N LEU A 141 -15.40 -11.38 -7.65
CA LEU A 141 -14.69 -12.42 -8.40
C LEU A 141 -13.89 -11.85 -9.57
N VAL A 142 -14.43 -10.83 -10.25
CA VAL A 142 -13.70 -10.14 -11.31
C VAL A 142 -12.56 -9.29 -10.73
N PHE A 143 -12.85 -8.52 -9.69
CA PHE A 143 -11.86 -7.64 -9.05
C PHE A 143 -10.65 -8.41 -8.50
N LEU A 144 -10.88 -9.52 -7.79
CA LEU A 144 -9.83 -10.28 -7.12
C LEU A 144 -8.89 -11.01 -8.09
N ARG A 145 -9.25 -11.14 -9.38
CA ARG A 145 -8.30 -11.63 -10.39
C ARG A 145 -7.20 -10.64 -10.70
N ARG A 146 -7.49 -9.34 -10.57
CA ARG A 146 -6.57 -8.24 -10.82
C ARG A 146 -7.11 -6.99 -10.11
N GLN A 147 -6.60 -6.70 -8.92
CA GLN A 147 -7.13 -5.63 -8.05
C GLN A 147 -6.86 -4.20 -8.58
N GLY A 148 -6.06 -4.07 -9.63
CA GLY A 148 -5.83 -2.81 -10.34
C GLY A 148 -5.53 -3.05 -11.81
N ILE A 149 -6.22 -2.32 -12.68
CA ILE A 149 -6.01 -2.36 -14.13
C ILE A 149 -4.78 -1.52 -14.49
N LEU A 150 -4.58 -0.38 -13.82
CA LEU A 150 -3.49 0.55 -14.05
C LEU A 150 -2.67 0.76 -12.77
N GLY A 151 -1.34 0.81 -12.90
CA GLY A 151 -0.46 1.13 -11.77
C GLY A 151 -0.37 0.06 -10.68
N ASN A 152 -0.82 -1.19 -10.94
CA ASN A 152 -0.66 -2.35 -10.05
C ASN A 152 -1.03 -2.09 -8.58
N GLU A 153 -2.11 -1.34 -8.34
CA GLU A 153 -2.62 -1.17 -6.98
C GLU A 153 -3.39 -2.42 -6.53
N TRP A 154 -3.28 -2.74 -5.24
CA TRP A 154 -4.06 -3.78 -4.58
C TRP A 154 -4.67 -3.26 -3.28
N LEU A 155 -5.82 -3.84 -2.91
CA LEU A 155 -6.56 -3.51 -1.70
C LEU A 155 -6.44 -4.61 -0.62
N PHE A 156 -6.40 -5.88 -1.03
CA PHE A 156 -6.61 -7.03 -0.15
C PHE A 156 -5.48 -8.07 -0.19
N GLU A 157 -4.21 -7.65 -0.11
CA GLU A 157 -3.07 -8.59 -0.17
C GLU A 157 -2.15 -8.49 1.04
N THR A 158 -1.84 -7.27 1.50
CA THR A 158 -0.75 -7.05 2.45
C THR A 158 -1.17 -6.24 3.68
N VAL A 159 -0.52 -6.50 4.81
CA VAL A 159 -0.67 -5.70 6.03
C VAL A 159 0.20 -4.44 5.92
N GLU A 160 -0.40 -3.37 5.41
CA GLU A 160 0.25 -2.07 5.24
C GLU A 160 -0.68 -0.94 5.68
N ALA A 161 -0.10 0.24 5.90
CA ALA A 161 -0.83 1.47 6.23
C ALA A 161 -2.02 1.75 5.29
N LYS A 162 -1.86 1.50 3.99
CA LYS A 162 -2.92 1.68 2.99
C LYS A 162 -4.12 0.75 3.18
N GLY A 163 -3.91 -0.50 3.63
CA GLY A 163 -4.99 -1.45 3.88
C GLY A 163 -5.94 -0.94 4.96
N PHE A 164 -5.39 -0.44 6.07
CA PHE A 164 -6.17 0.19 7.14
C PHE A 164 -6.88 1.46 6.68
N ALA A 165 -6.22 2.27 5.83
CA ALA A 165 -6.85 3.45 5.24
C ALA A 165 -8.06 3.09 4.38
N TYR A 166 -7.97 2.04 3.54
CA TYR A 166 -9.08 1.61 2.70
C TYR A 166 -10.27 1.06 3.50
N VAL A 167 -10.03 0.35 4.61
CA VAL A 167 -11.10 -0.05 5.53
C VAL A 167 -11.89 1.18 6.00
N ALA A 168 -11.20 2.22 6.47
CA ALA A 168 -11.83 3.45 6.90
C ALA A 168 -12.56 4.17 5.75
N VAL A 169 -11.98 4.20 4.54
CA VAL A 169 -12.62 4.75 3.34
C VAL A 169 -13.89 3.99 2.96
N LEU A 170 -13.89 2.65 3.00
CA LEU A 170 -15.07 1.83 2.68
C LEU A 170 -16.22 2.15 3.65
N PHE A 171 -15.96 2.19 4.95
CA PHE A 171 -16.97 2.61 5.93
C PHE A 171 -17.38 4.08 5.75
N GLY A 172 -16.44 4.96 5.39
CA GLY A 172 -16.71 6.37 5.11
C GLY A 172 -17.65 6.55 3.91
N LEU A 173 -17.40 5.82 2.83
CA LEU A 173 -18.25 5.78 1.64
C LEU A 173 -19.63 5.22 1.99
N ALA A 174 -19.69 4.12 2.73
CA ALA A 174 -20.94 3.53 3.21
C ALA A 174 -21.75 4.54 4.05
N ALA A 175 -21.11 5.31 4.91
CA ALA A 175 -21.76 6.37 5.68
C ALA A 175 -22.26 7.52 4.79
N GLY A 176 -21.44 7.98 3.84
CA GLY A 176 -21.79 9.03 2.87
C GLY A 176 -22.96 8.63 1.97
N LEU A 177 -22.99 7.39 1.49
CA LEU A 177 -24.11 6.84 0.70
C LEU A 177 -25.44 6.92 1.44
N ARG A 178 -25.42 6.78 2.79
CA ARG A 178 -26.57 6.90 3.70
C ARG A 178 -26.82 8.35 4.19
N GLY A 179 -26.15 9.35 3.60
CA GLY A 179 -26.29 10.76 3.96
C GLY A 179 -25.58 11.19 5.25
N ARG A 180 -24.74 10.34 5.85
CA ARG A 180 -24.01 10.62 7.10
C ARG A 180 -22.64 11.24 6.82
N TRP A 181 -22.64 12.41 6.20
CA TRP A 181 -21.44 13.07 5.69
C TRP A 181 -20.41 13.45 6.76
N ALA A 182 -20.85 13.81 7.98
CA ALA A 182 -19.93 14.07 9.08
C ALA A 182 -19.12 12.82 9.47
N VAL A 183 -19.79 11.65 9.52
CA VAL A 183 -19.13 10.36 9.80
C VAL A 183 -18.18 9.99 8.67
N ALA A 184 -18.58 10.22 7.41
CA ALA A 184 -17.71 10.01 6.25
C ALA A 184 -16.42 10.84 6.34
N MET A 185 -16.50 12.10 6.77
CA MET A 185 -15.32 12.98 6.95
C MET A 185 -14.43 12.55 8.12
N VAL A 186 -15.01 12.09 9.24
CA VAL A 186 -14.23 11.54 10.37
C VAL A 186 -13.46 10.29 9.94
N LEU A 187 -14.10 9.39 9.19
CA LEU A 187 -13.46 8.18 8.67
C LEU A 187 -12.42 8.50 7.59
N ALA A 188 -12.65 9.51 6.75
CA ALA A 188 -11.65 9.99 5.81
C ALA A 188 -10.44 10.60 6.55
N ALA A 189 -10.67 11.34 7.65
CA ALA A 189 -9.59 11.86 8.49
C ALA A 189 -8.78 10.71 9.12
N LEU A 190 -9.44 9.68 9.67
CA LEU A 190 -8.77 8.47 10.15
C LEU A 190 -7.94 7.81 9.04
N ALA A 191 -8.49 7.69 7.83
CA ALA A 191 -7.77 7.19 6.67
C ALA A 191 -6.55 8.06 6.32
N THR A 192 -6.60 9.38 6.52
CA THR A 192 -5.45 10.29 6.31
C THR A 192 -4.33 10.05 7.32
N TYR A 193 -4.65 9.77 8.59
CA TYR A 193 -3.63 9.40 9.58
C TYR A 193 -2.98 8.04 9.28
N MET A 194 -3.72 7.11 8.67
CA MET A 194 -3.17 5.84 8.20
C MET A 194 -2.33 6.04 6.94
N HIS A 195 -2.88 6.71 5.93
CA HIS A 195 -2.21 6.96 4.66
C HIS A 195 -2.70 8.27 4.04
N PHE A 196 -1.88 9.32 4.15
CA PHE A 196 -2.25 10.70 3.81
C PHE A 196 -2.93 10.86 2.45
N LEU A 197 -2.33 10.31 1.39
CA LEU A 197 -2.84 10.40 0.02
C LEU A 197 -4.20 9.71 -0.16
N VAL A 198 -4.41 8.54 0.46
CA VAL A 198 -5.66 7.77 0.34
C VAL A 198 -6.78 8.53 1.04
N GLY A 199 -6.60 8.91 2.31
CA GLY A 199 -7.63 9.64 3.05
C GLY A 199 -7.95 11.00 2.46
N GLY A 200 -6.94 11.77 2.05
CA GLY A 200 -7.11 13.09 1.44
C GLY A 200 -7.88 13.04 0.11
N PHE A 201 -7.53 12.11 -0.77
CA PHE A 201 -8.24 11.90 -2.03
C PHE A 201 -9.72 11.56 -1.80
N TRP A 202 -9.99 10.59 -0.92
CA TRP A 202 -11.35 10.13 -0.68
C TRP A 202 -12.21 11.15 0.08
N ALA A 203 -11.61 11.99 0.92
CA ALA A 203 -12.32 13.14 1.52
C ALA A 203 -12.87 14.07 0.42
N LEU A 204 -12.04 14.44 -0.56
CA LEU A 204 -12.48 15.26 -1.70
C LEU A 204 -13.55 14.53 -2.52
N ALA A 205 -13.36 13.24 -2.81
CA ALA A 205 -14.34 12.43 -3.53
C ALA A 205 -15.70 12.41 -2.82
N PHE A 206 -15.74 12.30 -1.49
CA PHE A 206 -16.98 12.34 -0.71
C PHE A 206 -17.65 13.71 -0.75
N LEU A 207 -16.90 14.81 -0.74
CA LEU A 207 -17.46 16.16 -0.89
C LEU A 207 -18.11 16.36 -2.27
N VAL A 208 -17.47 15.85 -3.33
CA VAL A 208 -18.05 15.85 -4.68
C VAL A 208 -19.32 15.01 -4.72
N LEU A 209 -19.32 13.82 -4.13
CA LEU A 209 -20.53 12.97 -4.05
C LEU A 209 -21.66 13.67 -3.27
N TYR A 210 -21.34 14.35 -2.16
CA TYR A 210 -22.30 15.15 -1.39
C TYR A 210 -22.98 16.22 -2.25
N LEU A 211 -22.19 16.98 -3.02
CA LEU A 211 -22.72 18.00 -3.93
C LEU A 211 -23.60 17.38 -5.03
N LEU A 212 -23.15 16.26 -5.63
CA LEU A 212 -23.91 15.55 -6.65
C LEU A 212 -25.23 14.96 -6.12
N LYS A 213 -25.31 14.63 -4.82
CA LYS A 213 -26.54 14.22 -4.13
C LYS A 213 -27.46 15.39 -3.74
N GLY A 214 -27.22 16.59 -4.26
CA GLY A 214 -28.04 17.79 -3.99
C GLY A 214 -27.64 18.55 -2.72
N GLY A 215 -26.48 18.22 -2.14
CA GLY A 215 -25.90 18.98 -1.04
C GLY A 215 -25.56 20.41 -1.44
N ARG A 216 -25.78 21.37 -0.53
CA ARG A 216 -25.41 22.78 -0.75
C ARG A 216 -23.92 23.01 -0.55
N LEU A 217 -23.29 23.89 -1.33
CA LEU A 217 -21.87 24.25 -1.21
C LEU A 217 -21.45 24.61 0.23
N ALA A 218 -22.26 25.37 0.96
CA ALA A 218 -21.99 25.71 2.36
C ALA A 218 -21.87 24.46 3.27
N GLY A 219 -22.66 23.41 3.01
CA GLY A 219 -22.54 22.14 3.73
C GLY A 219 -21.28 21.37 3.33
N ALA A 220 -20.88 21.42 2.05
CA ALA A 220 -19.61 20.84 1.61
C ALA A 220 -18.42 21.54 2.28
N LEU A 221 -18.43 22.87 2.36
CA LEU A 221 -17.43 23.65 3.08
C LEU A 221 -17.40 23.31 4.58
N ARG A 222 -18.56 23.13 5.22
CA ARG A 222 -18.64 22.69 6.62
C ARG A 222 -18.02 21.30 6.82
N HIS A 223 -18.31 20.34 5.94
CA HIS A 223 -17.75 18.99 6.01
C HIS A 223 -16.25 18.98 5.69
N GLY A 224 -15.81 19.79 4.71
CA GLY A 224 -14.40 19.98 4.40
C GLY A 224 -13.62 20.63 5.55
N LEU A 225 -14.21 21.63 6.22
CA LEU A 225 -13.64 22.25 7.42
C LEU A 225 -13.52 21.23 8.56
N LEU A 226 -14.55 20.40 8.79
CA LEU A 226 -14.48 19.32 9.77
C LEU A 226 -13.31 18.38 9.49
N PHE A 227 -13.19 17.90 8.25
CA PHE A 227 -12.07 17.06 7.84
C PHE A 227 -10.72 17.77 8.08
N PHE A 228 -10.58 19.01 7.61
CA PHE A 228 -9.35 19.78 7.73
C PHE A 228 -8.93 19.97 9.20
N VAL A 229 -9.86 20.32 10.08
CA VAL A 229 -9.58 20.48 11.51
C VAL A 229 -9.09 19.15 12.12
N LEU A 230 -9.70 18.02 11.75
CA LEU A 230 -9.30 16.71 12.27
C LEU A 230 -7.90 16.27 11.78
N ILE A 231 -7.53 16.60 10.54
CA ILE A 231 -6.22 16.25 9.98
C ILE A 231 -5.15 17.32 10.21
N LEU A 232 -5.49 18.46 10.83
CA LEU A 232 -4.57 19.58 11.01
C LEU A 232 -3.23 19.16 11.67
N PRO A 233 -3.21 18.29 12.72
CA PRO A 233 -1.94 17.82 13.30
C PRO A 233 -1.03 17.10 12.28
N VAL A 234 -1.53 16.09 11.58
CA VAL A 234 -0.73 15.35 10.58
C VAL A 234 -0.36 16.24 9.39
N PHE A 235 -1.24 17.16 9.00
CA PHE A 235 -0.94 18.15 7.96
C PHE A 235 0.23 19.05 8.36
N ILE A 236 0.26 19.55 9.60
CA ILE A 236 1.37 20.38 10.10
C ILE A 236 2.68 19.59 10.13
N ILE A 237 2.66 18.32 10.56
CA ILE A 237 3.83 17.44 10.55
C ILE A 237 4.39 17.31 9.14
N LEU A 238 3.55 16.94 8.17
CA LEU A 238 3.96 16.78 6.78
C LEU A 238 4.43 18.10 6.17
N LEU A 239 3.79 19.22 6.51
CA LEU A 239 4.20 20.54 6.03
C LEU A 239 5.60 20.89 6.53
N ARG A 240 5.90 20.62 7.82
CA ARG A 240 7.23 20.85 8.41
C ARG A 240 8.30 19.93 7.81
N GLU A 241 7.97 18.68 7.52
CA GLU A 241 8.90 17.75 6.88
C GLU A 241 9.20 18.14 5.42
N ARG A 242 8.30 18.88 4.77
CA ARG A 242 8.43 19.26 3.36
C ARG A 242 8.99 20.67 3.15
N ILE A 243 8.56 21.64 3.96
CA ILE A 243 8.95 23.06 3.87
C ILE A 243 10.10 23.33 4.83
N GLY A 244 11.17 23.97 4.32
CA GLY A 244 12.28 24.44 5.15
C GLY A 244 13.39 23.41 5.40
N VAL A 245 13.22 22.17 4.97
CA VAL A 245 14.29 21.15 4.98
C VAL A 245 15.08 21.26 3.68
N SER A 246 16.19 22.01 3.72
CA SER A 246 17.25 21.93 2.71
C SER A 246 18.15 20.75 3.03
N VAL A 247 18.29 19.83 2.08
CA VAL A 247 19.24 18.72 2.18
C VAL A 247 20.30 18.95 1.14
N ASP A 248 21.57 18.69 1.48
CA ASP A 248 22.64 18.71 0.51
C ASP A 248 22.45 17.55 -0.49
N THR A 249 22.26 17.91 -1.76
CA THR A 249 22.13 16.96 -2.87
C THR A 249 23.29 17.07 -3.85
N SER A 250 24.37 17.79 -3.51
CA SER A 250 25.49 18.06 -4.42
C SER A 250 26.24 16.80 -4.87
N GLY A 251 26.23 15.74 -4.05
CA GLY A 251 26.83 14.44 -4.35
C GLY A 251 25.93 13.45 -5.08
N LEU A 252 24.72 13.84 -5.52
CA LEU A 252 23.76 12.94 -6.15
C LEU A 252 23.75 13.08 -7.67
N ASP A 253 23.69 11.96 -8.38
CA ASP A 253 23.51 11.90 -9.84
C ASP A 253 22.04 11.99 -10.28
N MET A 254 21.10 12.02 -9.32
CA MET A 254 19.65 12.11 -9.54
C MET A 254 19.00 13.11 -8.59
N THR A 255 17.89 13.71 -9.02
CA THR A 255 17.06 14.51 -8.11
C THR A 255 16.34 13.62 -7.09
N LEU A 256 15.91 14.18 -5.96
CA LEU A 256 15.12 13.43 -4.97
C LEU A 256 13.84 12.83 -5.56
N ASP A 257 13.19 13.54 -6.49
CA ASP A 257 12.00 13.07 -7.19
C ASP A 257 12.33 11.85 -8.07
N GLN A 258 13.47 11.87 -8.76
CA GLN A 258 13.95 10.73 -9.55
C GLN A 258 14.37 9.56 -8.66
N ILE A 259 15.08 9.79 -7.56
CA ILE A 259 15.44 8.74 -6.60
C ILE A 259 14.18 8.07 -6.06
N TYR A 260 13.20 8.86 -5.63
CA TYR A 260 11.97 8.32 -5.07
C TYR A 260 11.13 7.61 -6.15
N ALA A 261 10.77 8.29 -7.24
CA ALA A 261 9.81 7.73 -8.19
C ALA A 261 10.43 6.82 -9.26
N ARG A 262 11.52 7.26 -9.89
CA ARG A 262 12.16 6.53 -10.99
C ARG A 262 12.98 5.35 -10.47
N TYR A 263 13.78 5.58 -9.44
CA TYR A 263 14.69 4.55 -8.95
C TYR A 263 13.93 3.54 -8.07
N SER A 264 13.08 3.99 -7.15
CA SER A 264 12.52 3.11 -6.12
C SER A 264 11.18 2.40 -6.47
N VAL A 265 10.30 3.05 -7.24
CA VAL A 265 8.91 2.57 -7.48
C VAL A 265 8.46 2.69 -8.93
N LEU A 266 9.35 2.33 -9.84
CA LEU A 266 9.21 2.64 -11.25
C LEU A 266 7.90 2.16 -11.89
N PHE A 267 7.51 0.93 -11.60
CA PHE A 267 6.38 0.23 -12.22
C PHE A 267 5.00 0.82 -11.85
N HIS A 268 4.93 1.72 -10.86
CA HIS A 268 3.69 2.36 -10.45
C HIS A 268 3.41 3.70 -11.12
N VAL A 269 4.45 4.39 -11.61
CA VAL A 269 4.36 5.84 -11.86
C VAL A 269 5.01 6.29 -13.18
N ALA A 270 5.66 5.40 -13.92
CA ALA A 270 6.44 5.74 -15.10
C ALA A 270 6.01 4.93 -16.34
N PRO A 271 4.88 5.26 -16.98
CA PRO A 271 4.33 4.47 -18.09
C PRO A 271 5.25 4.37 -19.31
N LEU A 272 6.18 5.32 -19.48
CA LEU A 272 7.04 5.45 -20.67
C LEU A 272 8.53 5.19 -20.39
N ILE A 273 8.90 4.65 -19.22
CA ILE A 273 10.33 4.52 -18.88
C ILE A 273 11.10 3.59 -19.82
N ASP A 274 10.52 2.46 -20.19
CA ASP A 274 11.12 1.49 -21.12
C ASP A 274 10.72 1.81 -22.58
N GLY A 275 10.37 3.07 -22.83
CA GLY A 275 9.87 3.55 -24.11
C GLY A 275 8.48 3.00 -24.48
N ILE A 276 8.14 3.14 -25.76
CA ILE A 276 6.83 2.74 -26.29
C ILE A 276 6.61 1.23 -26.16
N THR A 277 7.65 0.41 -26.32
CA THR A 277 7.56 -1.04 -26.22
C THR A 277 7.14 -1.48 -24.81
N GLY A 278 7.73 -0.90 -23.77
CA GLY A 278 7.32 -1.15 -22.38
C GLY A 278 5.88 -0.71 -22.13
N PHE A 279 5.50 0.48 -22.62
CA PHE A 279 4.12 0.97 -22.50
C PHE A 279 3.09 0.01 -23.14
N ILE A 280 3.35 -0.44 -24.37
CA ILE A 280 2.45 -1.36 -25.10
C ILE A 280 2.29 -2.67 -24.33
N LYS A 281 3.37 -3.17 -23.72
CA LYS A 281 3.37 -4.43 -23.00
C LYS A 281 2.66 -4.31 -21.64
N ASP A 282 3.01 -3.30 -20.85
CA ASP A 282 2.68 -3.27 -19.42
C ASP A 282 1.50 -2.34 -19.09
N TRP A 283 1.22 -1.33 -19.90
CA TRP A 283 0.22 -0.28 -19.61
C TRP A 283 -0.96 -0.27 -20.59
N LEU A 284 -0.72 -0.42 -21.89
CA LEU A 284 -1.77 -0.34 -22.91
C LEU A 284 -2.94 -1.32 -22.71
N PRO A 285 -2.73 -2.59 -22.33
CA PRO A 285 -3.85 -3.51 -22.08
C PRO A 285 -4.75 -3.02 -20.96
N GLY A 286 -4.14 -2.46 -19.90
CA GLY A 286 -4.87 -1.86 -18.80
C GLY A 286 -5.63 -0.61 -19.23
N LEU A 287 -4.99 0.28 -20.00
CA LEU A 287 -5.64 1.48 -20.51
C LEU A 287 -6.86 1.14 -21.37
N CYS A 288 -6.74 0.17 -22.28
CA CYS A 288 -7.85 -0.29 -23.10
C CYS A 288 -9.01 -0.85 -22.26
N ALA A 289 -8.72 -1.70 -21.26
CA ALA A 289 -9.73 -2.23 -20.36
C ALA A 289 -10.44 -1.13 -19.55
N HIS A 290 -9.69 -0.14 -19.06
CA HIS A 290 -10.24 1.01 -18.33
C HIS A 290 -11.13 1.89 -19.22
N LEU A 291 -10.71 2.17 -20.47
CA LEU A 291 -11.51 2.93 -21.42
C LEU A 291 -12.81 2.21 -21.79
N LEU A 292 -12.78 0.89 -21.98
CA LEU A 292 -13.98 0.08 -22.24
C LEU A 292 -14.94 0.11 -21.04
N LEU A 293 -14.42 -0.03 -19.82
CA LEU A 293 -15.21 0.06 -18.59
C LEU A 293 -15.87 1.44 -18.47
N LEU A 294 -15.09 2.51 -18.64
CA LEU A 294 -15.60 3.89 -18.60
C LEU A 294 -16.67 4.12 -19.67
N ALA A 295 -16.44 3.68 -20.91
CA ALA A 295 -17.41 3.81 -22.00
C ALA A 295 -18.73 3.09 -21.64
N GLY A 296 -18.65 1.89 -21.05
CA GLY A 296 -19.82 1.15 -20.56
C GLY A 296 -20.58 1.90 -19.46
N LEU A 297 -19.87 2.45 -18.47
CA LEU A 297 -20.48 3.25 -17.40
C LEU A 297 -21.16 4.51 -17.94
N VAL A 298 -20.55 5.20 -18.91
CA VAL A 298 -21.11 6.38 -19.57
C VAL A 298 -22.34 6.02 -20.40
N ALA A 299 -22.29 4.95 -21.19
CA ALA A 299 -23.41 4.48 -22.01
C ALA A 299 -24.63 4.09 -21.16
N LEU A 300 -24.39 3.54 -19.97
CA LEU A 300 -25.44 3.09 -19.04
C LEU A 300 -25.79 4.13 -17.97
N ARG A 301 -25.31 5.37 -18.09
CA ARG A 301 -25.42 6.39 -17.02
C ARG A 301 -26.84 6.70 -16.58
N ASP A 302 -27.80 6.60 -17.48
CA ASP A 302 -29.20 6.92 -17.20
C ASP A 302 -29.94 5.75 -16.54
N ARG A 303 -29.31 4.57 -16.48
CA ARG A 303 -29.81 3.33 -15.86
C ARG A 303 -29.31 3.12 -14.43
N PHE A 304 -28.41 3.95 -13.92
CA PHE A 304 -27.96 3.84 -12.52
C PHE A 304 -29.14 4.06 -11.55
N PRO A 305 -29.32 3.19 -10.53
CA PRO A 305 -30.35 3.38 -9.51
C PRO A 305 -30.20 4.73 -8.78
N ASP A 306 -28.95 5.14 -8.52
CA ASP A 306 -28.60 6.45 -8.00
C ASP A 306 -27.72 7.19 -9.03
N ARG A 307 -28.35 8.11 -9.78
CA ARG A 307 -27.68 8.90 -10.83
C ARG A 307 -26.51 9.74 -10.30
N ALA A 308 -26.58 10.21 -9.06
CA ALA A 308 -25.50 11.00 -8.46
C ALA A 308 -24.26 10.12 -8.25
N THR A 309 -24.46 8.92 -7.69
CA THR A 309 -23.39 7.93 -7.49
C THR A 309 -22.80 7.47 -8.83
N GLY A 310 -23.62 7.25 -9.86
CA GLY A 310 -23.15 6.92 -11.21
C GLY A 310 -22.27 8.01 -11.84
N ARG A 311 -22.72 9.27 -11.80
CA ARG A 311 -21.94 10.42 -12.29
C ARG A 311 -20.63 10.61 -11.52
N TRP A 312 -20.68 10.45 -10.21
CA TRP A 312 -19.51 10.50 -9.35
C TRP A 312 -18.47 9.45 -9.76
N LEU A 313 -18.89 8.20 -9.96
CA LEU A 313 -18.00 7.12 -10.37
C LEU A 313 -17.39 7.34 -11.77
N ILE A 314 -18.18 7.86 -12.71
CA ILE A 314 -17.65 8.29 -14.03
C ILE A 314 -16.56 9.35 -13.84
N GLY A 315 -16.80 10.35 -12.99
CA GLY A 315 -15.81 11.38 -12.65
C GLY A 315 -14.52 10.80 -12.05
N LEU A 316 -14.62 9.80 -11.17
CA LEU A 316 -13.46 9.10 -10.63
C LEU A 316 -12.67 8.33 -11.71
N ASN A 317 -13.35 7.70 -12.66
CA ASN A 317 -12.68 7.03 -13.78
C ASN A 317 -12.00 8.02 -14.74
N LEU A 318 -12.57 9.21 -14.94
CA LEU A 318 -11.94 10.30 -15.68
C LEU A 318 -10.69 10.83 -14.95
N TYR A 319 -10.72 10.90 -13.62
CA TYR A 319 -9.54 11.22 -12.82
C TYR A 319 -8.39 10.24 -13.06
N VAL A 320 -8.65 8.93 -13.15
CA VAL A 320 -7.61 7.92 -13.44
C VAL A 320 -6.92 8.19 -14.79
N LEU A 321 -7.70 8.56 -15.83
CA LEU A 321 -7.14 8.95 -17.13
C LEU A 321 -6.32 10.24 -17.05
N ALA A 322 -6.80 11.24 -16.30
CA ALA A 322 -6.07 12.48 -16.08
C ALA A 322 -4.75 12.24 -15.33
N ALA A 323 -4.76 11.39 -14.29
CA ALA A 323 -3.57 10.98 -13.54
C ALA A 323 -2.55 10.27 -14.44
N LEU A 324 -3.00 9.36 -15.31
CA LEU A 324 -2.13 8.71 -16.29
C LEU A 324 -1.53 9.73 -17.28
N ALA A 325 -2.34 10.67 -17.78
CA ALA A 325 -1.86 11.72 -18.68
C ALA A 325 -0.81 12.61 -17.99
N VAL A 326 -1.00 12.96 -16.71
CA VAL A 326 0.00 13.68 -15.91
C VAL A 326 1.29 12.88 -15.83
N TYR A 327 1.25 11.57 -15.59
CA TYR A 327 2.45 10.73 -15.57
C TYR A 327 3.16 10.59 -16.92
N MET A 328 2.40 10.54 -18.01
CA MET A 328 2.99 10.56 -19.36
C MET A 328 3.67 11.90 -19.65
N ALA A 329 3.08 13.02 -19.20
CA ALA A 329 3.65 14.36 -19.36
C ALA A 329 4.84 14.63 -18.42
N ASP A 330 4.85 14.03 -17.22
CA ASP A 330 5.92 14.15 -16.21
C ASP A 330 7.11 13.19 -16.47
N ASN A 331 7.15 12.57 -17.64
CA ASN A 331 8.21 11.64 -18.02
C ASN A 331 9.57 12.37 -18.07
N GLY A 332 10.46 12.05 -17.12
CA GLY A 332 11.80 12.61 -17.00
C GLY A 332 12.01 13.44 -15.72
N SER A 333 11.02 14.25 -15.34
CA SER A 333 11.09 15.09 -14.13
C SER A 333 10.64 14.34 -12.88
N PHE A 334 9.62 13.48 -13.01
CA PHE A 334 9.03 12.69 -11.92
C PHE A 334 8.52 13.50 -10.72
N ARG A 335 8.32 14.82 -10.90
CA ARG A 335 7.86 15.73 -9.85
C ARG A 335 6.49 15.32 -9.30
N PHE A 336 5.60 14.86 -10.16
CA PHE A 336 4.25 14.42 -9.79
C PHE A 336 4.17 12.94 -9.44
N ALA A 337 5.11 12.14 -9.93
CA ALA A 337 5.16 10.70 -9.68
C ALA A 337 5.23 10.35 -8.17
N GLN A 338 5.87 11.19 -7.35
CA GLN A 338 5.93 11.00 -5.89
C GLN A 338 4.56 11.02 -5.19
N PHE A 339 3.52 11.60 -5.81
CA PHE A 339 2.18 11.69 -5.23
C PHE A 339 1.33 10.44 -5.48
N TYR A 340 1.82 9.44 -6.21
CA TYR A 340 1.07 8.22 -6.55
C TYR A 340 -0.38 8.55 -6.97
N LEU A 341 -0.58 9.41 -7.97
CA LEU A 341 -1.90 9.84 -8.44
C LEU A 341 -2.83 8.68 -8.82
N LEU A 342 -2.28 7.54 -9.24
CA LEU A 342 -3.03 6.31 -9.53
C LEU A 342 -3.35 5.46 -8.29
N ARG A 343 -2.93 5.87 -7.09
CA ARG A 343 -3.20 5.13 -5.84
C ARG A 343 -4.68 4.77 -5.63
N PRO A 344 -5.67 5.65 -5.86
CA PRO A 344 -7.07 5.29 -5.62
C PRO A 344 -7.67 4.37 -6.69
N GLU A 345 -6.92 4.02 -7.74
CA GLU A 345 -7.41 3.26 -8.91
C GLU A 345 -8.05 1.94 -8.51
N GLY A 346 -7.44 1.15 -7.62
CA GLY A 346 -7.98 -0.15 -7.24
C GLY A 346 -9.37 -0.06 -6.61
N LEU A 347 -9.62 0.93 -5.75
CA LEU A 347 -10.96 1.12 -5.17
C LEU A 347 -11.95 1.70 -6.19
N ILE A 348 -11.51 2.60 -7.07
CA ILE A 348 -12.33 3.10 -8.19
C ILE A 348 -12.75 1.93 -9.09
N TYR A 349 -11.83 1.01 -9.37
CA TYR A 349 -12.06 -0.17 -10.17
C TYR A 349 -13.05 -1.13 -9.49
N LEU A 350 -12.86 -1.43 -8.21
CA LEU A 350 -13.81 -2.24 -7.43
C LEU A 350 -15.24 -1.66 -7.49
N LEU A 351 -15.39 -0.36 -7.20
CA LEU A 351 -16.71 0.29 -7.24
C LEU A 351 -17.32 0.26 -8.64
N SER A 352 -16.50 0.41 -9.68
CA SER A 352 -16.93 0.33 -11.08
C SER A 352 -17.45 -1.05 -11.44
N LEU A 353 -16.77 -2.11 -11.02
CA LEU A 353 -17.21 -3.50 -11.23
C LEU A 353 -18.49 -3.82 -10.46
N LEU A 354 -18.60 -3.38 -9.21
CA LEU A 354 -19.80 -3.60 -8.40
C LEU A 354 -21.04 -2.95 -9.03
N LEU A 355 -20.91 -1.71 -9.50
CA LEU A 355 -22.00 -1.01 -10.19
C LEU A 355 -22.29 -1.57 -11.58
N ALA A 356 -21.25 -1.96 -12.33
CA ALA A 356 -21.44 -2.65 -13.61
C ALA A 356 -22.20 -3.97 -13.43
N ALA A 357 -21.86 -4.75 -12.39
CA ALA A 357 -22.60 -5.97 -12.05
C ALA A 357 -24.08 -5.66 -11.74
N GLN A 358 -24.36 -4.66 -10.92
CA GLN A 358 -25.75 -4.25 -10.64
C GLN A 358 -26.52 -3.89 -11.92
N LEU A 359 -25.91 -3.08 -12.80
CA LEU A 359 -26.52 -2.67 -14.06
C LEU A 359 -26.81 -3.88 -14.97
N LEU A 360 -25.87 -4.79 -15.12
CA LEU A 360 -26.03 -5.99 -15.96
C LEU A 360 -27.21 -6.86 -15.51
N PHE A 361 -27.37 -7.02 -14.20
CA PHE A 361 -28.52 -7.75 -13.66
C PHE A 361 -29.83 -6.97 -13.76
N GLY A 362 -29.78 -5.64 -13.86
CA GLY A 362 -30.95 -4.77 -14.04
C GLY A 362 -31.39 -4.60 -15.50
N LEU A 363 -30.51 -4.83 -16.48
CA LEU A 363 -30.82 -4.71 -17.91
C LEU A 363 -31.70 -5.84 -18.46
N ALA A 364 -31.97 -6.88 -17.68
CA ALA A 364 -32.55 -8.11 -18.19
C ALA A 364 -33.93 -8.41 -17.62
N ASP A 365 -34.96 -7.94 -18.33
CA ASP A 365 -36.27 -8.62 -18.33
C ASP A 365 -36.21 -9.95 -19.12
N ASN A 366 -35.20 -10.12 -19.98
CA ASN A 366 -34.97 -11.31 -20.80
C ASN A 366 -33.83 -12.17 -20.23
N ALA A 367 -34.15 -13.39 -19.82
CA ALA A 367 -33.20 -14.36 -19.25
C ALA A 367 -32.02 -14.71 -20.17
N VAL A 368 -32.19 -14.62 -21.49
CA VAL A 368 -31.13 -14.87 -22.48
C VAL A 368 -30.13 -13.72 -22.51
N ALA A 369 -30.62 -12.47 -22.53
CA ALA A 369 -29.76 -11.28 -22.47
C ALA A 369 -28.95 -11.24 -21.16
N ARG A 370 -29.54 -11.69 -20.05
CA ARG A 370 -28.82 -11.88 -18.76
C ARG A 370 -27.69 -12.88 -18.89
N ARG A 371 -27.95 -14.06 -19.46
CA ARG A 371 -26.95 -15.12 -19.64
C ARG A 371 -25.82 -14.64 -20.56
N LEU A 372 -26.14 -13.96 -21.66
CA LEU A 372 -25.14 -13.42 -22.58
C LEU A 372 -24.33 -12.27 -21.97
N GLY A 373 -24.95 -11.38 -21.19
CA GLY A 373 -24.24 -10.31 -20.48
C GLY A 373 -23.28 -10.83 -19.40
N VAL A 374 -23.73 -11.82 -18.62
CA VAL A 374 -22.86 -12.53 -17.66
C VAL A 374 -21.74 -13.26 -18.38
N LEU A 375 -22.03 -13.99 -19.47
CA LEU A 375 -21.01 -14.67 -20.27
C LEU A 375 -20.03 -13.69 -20.92
N ALA A 376 -20.48 -12.51 -21.35
CA ALA A 376 -19.60 -11.48 -21.93
C ALA A 376 -18.68 -10.87 -20.88
N VAL A 377 -19.17 -10.59 -19.67
CA VAL A 377 -18.29 -10.17 -18.56
C VAL A 377 -17.31 -11.26 -18.20
N LEU A 378 -17.78 -12.49 -18.01
CA LEU A 378 -16.90 -13.63 -17.73
C LEU A 378 -15.87 -13.84 -18.84
N ALA A 379 -16.27 -13.72 -20.11
CA ALA A 379 -15.38 -13.84 -21.26
C ALA A 379 -14.36 -12.69 -21.34
N SER A 380 -14.77 -11.44 -21.09
CA SER A 380 -13.84 -10.30 -21.05
C SER A 380 -12.79 -10.46 -19.95
N VAL A 381 -13.18 -11.07 -18.83
CA VAL A 381 -12.29 -11.36 -17.70
C VAL A 381 -11.34 -12.49 -18.05
N LEU A 382 -11.85 -13.57 -18.66
CA LEU A 382 -11.05 -14.71 -19.12
C LEU A 382 -10.06 -14.34 -20.23
N LEU A 383 -10.45 -13.46 -21.17
CA LEU A 383 -9.59 -13.00 -22.27
C LEU A 383 -8.45 -12.09 -21.79
N VAL A 384 -8.63 -11.37 -20.69
CA VAL A 384 -7.60 -10.48 -20.11
C VAL A 384 -6.66 -11.23 -19.15
N THR A 385 -6.95 -12.49 -18.80
CA THR A 385 -6.16 -13.24 -17.80
C THR A 385 -5.83 -14.69 -18.18
N PRO A 386 -4.88 -14.92 -19.11
CA PRO A 386 -4.21 -16.23 -19.22
C PRO A 386 -3.58 -16.69 -17.89
N LYS A 387 -3.21 -15.75 -17.01
CA LYS A 387 -2.57 -16.00 -15.70
C LYS A 387 -3.53 -16.48 -14.58
N ALA A 388 -4.85 -16.40 -14.75
CA ALA A 388 -5.79 -16.65 -13.66
C ALA A 388 -5.92 -18.15 -13.30
N LEU A 389 -5.84 -19.05 -14.29
CA LEU A 389 -5.76 -20.50 -14.05
C LEU A 389 -4.40 -20.88 -13.46
N THR A 390 -3.32 -20.25 -13.94
CA THR A 390 -1.97 -20.42 -13.41
C THR A 390 -1.85 -19.93 -11.96
N ASN A 391 -2.51 -18.83 -11.58
CA ASN A 391 -2.51 -18.33 -10.21
C ASN A 391 -3.34 -19.19 -9.26
N LEU A 392 -4.44 -19.80 -9.72
CA LEU A 392 -5.18 -20.77 -8.90
C LEU A 392 -4.35 -22.05 -8.68
N GLU A 393 -3.60 -22.45 -9.70
CA GLU A 393 -2.67 -23.57 -9.64
C GLU A 393 -1.45 -23.25 -8.77
N LEU A 394 -0.89 -22.03 -8.83
CA LEU A 394 0.18 -21.53 -7.96
C LEU A 394 -0.29 -21.38 -6.50
N MET A 395 -1.51 -20.91 -6.27
CA MET A 395 -2.15 -20.84 -4.94
C MET A 395 -2.29 -22.23 -4.29
N VAL A 396 -2.40 -23.30 -5.10
CA VAL A 396 -2.63 -24.67 -4.62
C VAL A 396 -1.35 -25.52 -4.61
N LYS A 397 -0.42 -25.33 -5.56
CA LYS A 397 0.72 -26.25 -5.76
C LYS A 397 2.08 -25.73 -5.25
N ASP A 398 2.34 -24.42 -5.25
CA ASP A 398 3.72 -23.91 -5.11
C ASP A 398 3.96 -23.03 -3.88
N HIS A 399 2.99 -22.92 -2.97
CA HIS A 399 3.21 -22.24 -1.70
C HIS A 399 3.35 -23.26 -0.57
N PRO A 400 4.56 -23.77 -0.27
CA PRO A 400 4.79 -24.26 1.09
C PRO A 400 4.42 -23.09 1.99
N ALA A 401 3.42 -23.31 2.84
CA ALA A 401 2.83 -22.33 3.74
C ALA A 401 3.89 -21.85 4.75
N ALA A 402 4.84 -21.05 4.30
CA ALA A 402 5.86 -20.44 5.11
C ALA A 402 5.24 -19.26 5.85
N THR A 403 4.27 -19.60 6.70
CA THR A 403 3.68 -18.74 7.74
C THR A 403 4.76 -18.19 8.67
N ARG A 404 5.95 -18.81 8.69
CA ARG A 404 7.14 -18.30 9.35
C ARG A 404 8.19 -17.92 8.32
N MET A 405 8.76 -16.74 8.45
CA MET A 405 9.84 -16.27 7.59
C MET A 405 11.00 -17.26 7.48
N LEU A 406 11.40 -17.88 8.60
CA LEU A 406 12.49 -18.87 8.64
C LEU A 406 12.20 -20.12 7.79
N SER A 407 10.93 -20.50 7.66
CA SER A 407 10.52 -21.65 6.85
C SER A 407 10.53 -21.36 5.34
N ALA A 408 10.50 -20.07 4.95
CA ALA A 408 10.64 -19.66 3.56
C ALA A 408 12.10 -19.72 3.07
N LEU A 409 13.07 -19.84 3.99
CA LEU A 409 14.48 -19.87 3.65
C LEU A 409 14.90 -21.24 3.10
N THR A 410 15.75 -21.22 2.07
CA THR A 410 16.45 -22.43 1.59
C THR A 410 17.47 -22.90 2.64
N PRO A 411 17.93 -24.17 2.58
CA PRO A 411 19.00 -24.65 3.45
C PRO A 411 20.25 -23.77 3.42
N ASP A 412 20.67 -23.31 2.24
CA ASP A 412 21.84 -22.44 2.11
C ASP A 412 21.63 -21.05 2.70
N GLN A 413 20.41 -20.48 2.59
CA GLN A 413 20.09 -19.20 3.23
C GLN A 413 20.06 -19.32 4.75
N ARG A 414 19.55 -20.44 5.29
CA ARG A 414 19.64 -20.73 6.73
C ARG A 414 21.09 -20.87 7.18
N GLY A 415 21.93 -21.56 6.40
CA GLY A 415 23.35 -21.68 6.69
C GLY A 415 24.07 -20.33 6.79
N VAL A 416 23.78 -19.37 5.90
CA VAL A 416 24.28 -17.99 6.00
C VAL A 416 23.79 -17.31 7.27
N LEU A 417 22.49 -17.40 7.56
CA LEU A 417 21.88 -16.78 8.73
C LEU A 417 22.50 -17.31 10.04
N ASP A 418 22.63 -18.63 10.15
CA ASP A 418 23.18 -19.29 11.33
C ASP A 418 24.66 -18.93 11.50
N TRP A 419 25.43 -18.94 10.41
CA TRP A 419 26.83 -18.51 10.44
C TRP A 419 26.96 -17.06 10.93
N VAL A 420 26.15 -16.13 10.40
CA VAL A 420 26.19 -14.71 10.82
C VAL A 420 25.89 -14.59 12.31
N ARG A 421 24.87 -15.27 12.83
CA ARG A 421 24.53 -15.22 14.26
C ARG A 421 25.64 -15.74 15.16
N GLU A 422 26.33 -16.81 14.74
CA GLU A 422 27.32 -17.52 15.54
C GLU A 422 28.73 -16.91 15.45
N ASN A 423 29.07 -16.22 14.36
CA ASN A 423 30.45 -15.82 14.04
C ASN A 423 30.67 -14.30 13.93
N THR A 424 29.64 -13.49 14.22
CA THR A 424 29.73 -12.03 14.22
C THR A 424 29.28 -11.45 15.57
N ALA A 425 29.89 -10.35 15.99
CA ALA A 425 29.49 -9.58 17.16
C ALA A 425 28.19 -8.79 16.88
N PRO A 426 27.35 -8.50 17.89
CA PRO A 426 26.11 -7.73 17.71
C PRO A 426 26.28 -6.37 17.01
N GLU A 427 27.44 -5.74 17.20
CA GLU A 427 27.82 -4.47 16.58
C GLU A 427 28.30 -4.59 15.13
N ASP A 428 28.65 -5.80 14.67
CA ASP A 428 29.16 -6.01 13.32
C ASP A 428 28.09 -5.66 12.28
N ALA A 429 28.51 -4.93 11.24
CA ALA A 429 27.69 -4.52 10.13
C ALA A 429 27.86 -5.46 8.94
N ILE A 430 26.75 -5.96 8.42
CA ILE A 430 26.72 -6.86 7.28
C ILE A 430 26.36 -6.07 6.02
N LEU A 431 27.00 -6.42 4.90
CA LEU A 431 26.65 -5.98 3.56
C LEU A 431 26.21 -7.21 2.75
N VAL A 432 25.20 -7.09 1.90
CA VAL A 432 24.69 -8.20 1.08
C VAL A 432 24.71 -7.80 -0.37
N GLU A 433 25.10 -8.71 -1.25
CA GLU A 433 25.16 -8.46 -2.69
C GLU A 433 23.76 -8.18 -3.28
N PRO A 434 23.61 -7.17 -4.16
CA PRO A 434 22.32 -6.78 -4.72
C PRO A 434 21.72 -7.80 -5.71
N VAL A 435 20.44 -8.11 -5.55
CA VAL A 435 19.71 -9.08 -6.39
C VAL A 435 19.26 -8.44 -7.72
N GLY A 436 20.21 -8.27 -8.64
CA GLY A 436 19.96 -7.79 -10.01
C GLY A 436 19.62 -6.30 -10.15
N ARG A 437 19.38 -5.84 -11.38
CA ARG A 437 18.94 -4.46 -11.66
C ARG A 437 17.45 -4.33 -11.33
N GLY A 438 17.11 -3.72 -10.19
CA GLY A 438 15.72 -3.47 -9.79
C GLY A 438 15.09 -4.54 -8.89
N THR A 439 15.84 -5.09 -7.93
CA THR A 439 15.57 -5.14 -6.46
C THR A 439 14.14 -5.33 -5.90
N ILE A 440 13.13 -5.71 -6.68
CA ILE A 440 11.85 -6.20 -6.11
C ILE A 440 12.10 -7.44 -5.24
N MET A 441 13.06 -8.27 -5.66
CA MET A 441 13.52 -9.48 -4.98
C MET A 441 14.32 -9.19 -3.69
N GLU A 442 14.80 -7.96 -3.43
CA GLU A 442 15.38 -7.62 -2.12
C GLU A 442 14.32 -7.58 -1.00
N GLY A 443 13.05 -7.65 -1.40
CA GLY A 443 11.92 -7.86 -0.49
C GLY A 443 11.62 -9.32 -0.21
N ASP A 444 12.29 -10.28 -0.85
CA ASP A 444 12.08 -11.67 -0.50
C ASP A 444 12.49 -11.91 0.97
N PRO A 445 11.93 -12.93 1.66
CA PRO A 445 12.27 -13.26 3.05
C PRO A 445 13.77 -13.23 3.36
N PHE A 446 14.60 -13.61 2.38
CA PHE A 446 16.01 -13.28 2.32
C PHE A 446 16.26 -12.50 1.01
N PRO A 447 16.84 -11.29 1.02
CA PRO A 447 17.56 -10.64 2.13
C PRO A 447 16.69 -9.76 3.05
N GLY A 448 15.41 -9.56 2.75
CA GLY A 448 14.56 -8.58 3.44
C GLY A 448 14.49 -8.78 4.95
N GLY A 449 14.41 -10.04 5.41
CA GLY A 449 14.33 -10.39 6.82
C GLY A 449 15.68 -10.66 7.50
N LEU A 450 16.81 -10.50 6.80
CA LEU A 450 18.11 -10.91 7.33
C LEU A 450 18.45 -10.18 8.63
N GLU A 451 18.32 -8.86 8.66
CA GLU A 451 18.61 -8.01 9.84
C GLU A 451 17.82 -8.47 11.06
N ARG A 452 16.50 -8.63 10.91
CA ARG A 452 15.61 -9.13 11.96
C ARG A 452 15.98 -10.53 12.42
N LEU A 453 16.27 -11.44 11.48
CA LEU A 453 16.54 -12.82 11.82
C LEU A 453 17.92 -12.93 12.49
N SER A 454 18.95 -12.28 11.98
CA SER A 454 20.32 -12.39 12.52
C SER A 454 20.52 -11.57 13.79
N GLY A 455 19.77 -10.47 13.97
CA GLY A 455 20.05 -9.48 15.00
C GLY A 455 21.37 -8.76 14.76
N ARG A 456 21.73 -8.53 13.50
CA ARG A 456 22.93 -7.79 13.06
C ARG A 456 22.53 -6.68 12.10
N GLY A 457 23.18 -5.53 12.20
CA GLY A 457 22.90 -4.39 11.33
C GLY A 457 23.17 -4.74 9.87
N PHE A 458 22.20 -4.46 8.99
CA PHE A 458 22.38 -4.58 7.56
C PHE A 458 22.46 -3.18 6.97
N ILE A 459 23.61 -2.73 6.49
CA ILE A 459 23.88 -1.30 6.23
C ILE A 459 22.83 -0.61 5.36
N VAL A 460 22.41 -1.27 4.28
CA VAL A 460 21.41 -0.74 3.38
C VAL A 460 20.71 -1.84 2.59
N ASN A 461 19.40 -1.73 2.48
CA ASN A 461 18.57 -2.59 1.67
C ASN A 461 17.67 -1.72 0.77
N PHE A 462 17.56 -2.10 -0.50
CA PHE A 462 16.83 -1.31 -1.47
C PHE A 462 15.34 -1.15 -1.12
N LYS A 463 14.74 -2.12 -0.44
CA LYS A 463 13.31 -2.05 -0.10
C LYS A 463 12.97 -1.10 1.03
N TYR A 464 13.93 -0.76 1.88
CA TYR A 464 13.75 0.13 3.02
C TYR A 464 13.89 1.58 2.60
N ILE A 465 12.98 2.04 1.74
CA ILE A 465 13.01 3.39 1.17
C ILE A 465 12.43 4.37 2.20
N PRO A 466 13.23 5.28 2.77
CA PRO A 466 12.75 6.27 3.71
C PRO A 466 11.93 7.36 3.00
N THR A 467 11.11 8.08 3.77
CA THR A 467 10.28 9.18 3.23
C THR A 467 10.76 10.56 3.61
N ALA A 468 11.54 10.69 4.68
CA ALA A 468 12.23 11.94 5.00
C ALA A 468 13.33 12.25 3.96
N LYS A 469 13.45 13.52 3.55
CA LYS A 469 14.39 13.92 2.48
C LYS A 469 15.85 13.60 2.83
N ALA A 470 16.27 13.88 4.08
CA ALA A 470 17.65 13.63 4.52
C ALA A 470 17.97 12.13 4.52
N ASP A 471 17.03 11.32 5.01
CA ASP A 471 17.17 9.87 5.01
C ASP A 471 17.17 9.32 3.58
N LEU A 472 16.40 9.89 2.65
CA LEU A 472 16.40 9.47 1.24
C LEU A 472 17.76 9.73 0.56
N VAL A 473 18.40 10.86 0.86
CA VAL A 473 19.78 11.15 0.41
C VAL A 473 20.76 10.13 0.98
N ARG A 474 20.71 9.90 2.31
CA ARG A 474 21.55 8.91 2.98
C ARG A 474 21.36 7.51 2.37
N TRP A 475 20.12 7.06 2.26
CA TRP A 475 19.77 5.77 1.70
C TRP A 475 20.31 5.60 0.29
N TYR A 476 20.11 6.59 -0.59
CA TYR A 476 20.62 6.51 -1.95
C TYR A 476 22.15 6.50 -2.01
N GLY A 477 22.82 7.33 -1.20
CA GLY A 477 24.28 7.33 -1.07
C GLY A 477 24.82 5.96 -0.63
N LEU A 478 24.19 5.33 0.37
CA LEU A 478 24.56 3.99 0.81
C LEU A 478 24.32 2.93 -0.27
N ILE A 479 23.21 3.01 -1.02
CA ILE A 479 22.95 2.13 -2.16
C ILE A 479 24.04 2.27 -3.22
N ARG A 480 24.47 3.51 -3.54
CA ARG A 480 25.55 3.77 -4.51
C ARG A 480 26.88 3.18 -4.04
N ALA A 481 27.28 3.47 -2.80
CA ALA A 481 28.49 2.91 -2.21
C ALA A 481 28.46 1.38 -2.18
N ARG A 482 27.31 0.78 -1.86
CA ARG A 482 27.11 -0.69 -1.92
C ARG A 482 27.35 -1.23 -3.33
N LEU A 483 26.79 -0.57 -4.36
CA LEU A 483 27.00 -0.98 -5.76
C LEU A 483 28.46 -0.84 -6.20
N GLU A 484 29.16 0.19 -5.74
CA GLU A 484 30.59 0.43 -6.02
C GLU A 484 31.47 -0.61 -5.34
N PHE A 485 31.19 -0.95 -4.07
CA PHE A 485 31.87 -2.02 -3.35
C PHE A 485 31.81 -3.34 -4.12
N PHE A 486 30.61 -3.78 -4.54
CA PHE A 486 30.45 -5.02 -5.30
C PHE A 486 31.02 -4.95 -6.73
N ARG A 487 31.40 -3.77 -7.22
CA ARG A 487 32.18 -3.57 -8.46
C ARG A 487 33.69 -3.53 -8.23
N GLY A 488 34.16 -3.83 -7.01
CA GLY A 488 35.58 -3.91 -6.67
C GLY A 488 36.19 -2.62 -6.13
N ASP A 489 35.40 -1.57 -5.89
CA ASP A 489 35.89 -0.37 -5.21
C ASP A 489 35.88 -0.57 -3.69
N CYS A 490 37.01 -1.04 -3.15
CA CYS A 490 37.13 -1.28 -1.71
C CYS A 490 37.08 0.01 -0.87
N ALA A 491 37.36 1.18 -1.45
CA ALA A 491 37.30 2.46 -0.75
C ALA A 491 35.86 2.85 -0.37
N ALA A 492 34.86 2.33 -1.11
CA ALA A 492 33.45 2.52 -0.78
C ALA A 492 33.10 2.00 0.64
N ASN A 493 33.89 1.09 1.21
CA ASN A 493 33.68 0.64 2.57
C ASN A 493 33.90 1.73 3.63
N ALA A 494 34.62 2.81 3.33
CA ALA A 494 34.72 3.96 4.23
C ALA A 494 33.36 4.63 4.49
N THR A 495 32.47 4.59 3.50
CA THR A 495 31.09 5.11 3.63
C THR A 495 30.15 4.08 4.25
N LEU A 496 30.35 2.80 3.93
CA LEU A 496 29.46 1.72 4.36
C LEU A 496 29.72 1.28 5.80
N GLY A 497 30.99 1.24 6.22
CA GLY A 497 31.41 0.71 7.51
C GLY A 497 31.02 -0.76 7.68
N ALA A 498 31.18 -1.59 6.64
CA ALA A 498 30.86 -3.02 6.71
C ALA A 498 32.02 -3.82 7.28
N ASP A 499 31.70 -4.78 8.13
CA ASP A 499 32.65 -5.77 8.68
C ASP A 499 32.64 -7.06 7.87
N TYR A 500 31.47 -7.43 7.34
CA TYR A 500 31.28 -8.63 6.53
C TYR A 500 30.45 -8.33 5.28
N ALA A 501 30.73 -9.07 4.22
CA ALA A 501 29.96 -9.03 2.98
C ALA A 501 29.50 -10.43 2.55
N VAL A 502 28.22 -10.55 2.20
CA VAL A 502 27.56 -11.78 1.73
C VAL A 502 27.42 -11.71 0.20
N PHE A 503 27.93 -12.74 -0.48
CA PHE A 503 27.95 -12.91 -1.93
C PHE A 503 27.12 -14.12 -2.34
N ARG A 504 26.57 -14.11 -3.56
CA ARG A 504 25.97 -15.30 -4.16
C ARG A 504 26.97 -16.01 -5.05
N LEU A 505 27.13 -17.32 -4.83
CA LEU A 505 28.13 -18.14 -5.53
C LEU A 505 27.95 -18.21 -7.04
N LYS A 506 26.73 -18.04 -7.55
CA LYS A 506 26.48 -17.98 -8.99
C LYS A 506 27.34 -16.91 -9.67
N ASP A 507 27.71 -15.85 -8.95
CA ASP A 507 28.50 -14.72 -9.42
C ASP A 507 29.95 -14.78 -8.90
N GLY A 508 30.31 -15.83 -8.16
CA GLY A 508 31.61 -15.96 -7.48
C GLY A 508 31.84 -14.85 -6.44
N TRP A 509 33.10 -14.42 -6.27
CA TRP A 509 33.41 -13.20 -5.51
C TRP A 509 33.13 -11.92 -6.30
N GLY A 510 32.66 -12.06 -7.55
CA GLY A 510 32.53 -10.96 -8.50
C GLY A 510 33.83 -10.16 -8.61
N GLN A 511 33.68 -8.85 -8.73
CA GLN A 511 34.81 -7.91 -8.79
C GLN A 511 35.34 -7.52 -7.39
N ALA A 512 34.63 -7.87 -6.32
CA ALA A 512 34.94 -7.45 -4.96
C ALA A 512 35.74 -8.48 -4.16
N GLY A 513 36.22 -9.56 -4.79
CA GLY A 513 37.06 -10.56 -4.13
C GLY A 513 38.35 -9.99 -3.54
N GLY A 514 38.87 -8.89 -4.11
CA GLY A 514 40.02 -8.17 -3.57
C GLY A 514 39.71 -7.33 -2.33
N CYS A 515 38.43 -7.11 -2.00
CA CYS A 515 38.01 -6.28 -0.87
C CYS A 515 37.72 -7.09 0.40
N VAL A 516 37.80 -8.42 0.32
CA VAL A 516 37.37 -9.32 1.40
C VAL A 516 38.30 -10.51 1.57
N THR A 517 38.33 -11.07 2.78
CA THR A 517 38.96 -12.37 3.06
C THR A 517 37.86 -13.42 3.27
N PRO A 518 37.85 -14.54 2.56
CA PRO A 518 36.82 -15.57 2.69
C PRO A 518 36.78 -16.17 4.10
N VAL A 519 35.60 -16.25 4.70
CA VAL A 519 35.38 -16.82 6.05
C VAL A 519 34.29 -17.89 6.10
N TYR A 520 33.40 -17.92 5.12
CA TYR A 520 32.36 -18.95 4.98
C TYR A 520 31.96 -19.15 3.53
N SER A 521 31.54 -20.37 3.19
CA SER A 521 30.95 -20.71 1.91
C SER A 521 30.00 -21.90 2.08
N ASN A 522 28.92 -21.92 1.30
CA ASN A 522 28.05 -23.09 1.16
C ASN A 522 27.74 -23.37 -0.32
N GLY A 523 26.61 -24.02 -0.66
CA GLY A 523 26.29 -24.31 -2.06
C GLY A 523 25.89 -23.08 -2.89
N SER A 524 25.38 -22.02 -2.23
CA SER A 524 24.78 -20.86 -2.91
C SER A 524 25.37 -19.50 -2.49
N TYR A 525 26.11 -19.41 -1.38
CA TYR A 525 26.62 -18.15 -0.84
C TYR A 525 28.06 -18.26 -0.35
N MET A 526 28.74 -17.11 -0.32
CA MET A 526 30.01 -16.90 0.37
C MET A 526 29.91 -15.70 1.32
N ILE A 527 30.67 -15.73 2.41
CA ILE A 527 30.82 -14.58 3.29
C ILE A 527 32.30 -14.26 3.39
N GLY A 528 32.63 -13.00 3.18
CA GLY A 528 33.98 -12.47 3.34
C GLY A 528 34.03 -11.43 4.45
N ARG A 529 35.08 -11.46 5.28
CA ARG A 529 35.41 -10.36 6.18
C ARG A 529 35.98 -9.22 5.35
N VAL A 530 35.43 -8.03 5.47
CA VAL A 530 35.85 -6.86 4.70
C VAL A 530 37.23 -6.40 5.17
N LEU A 531 38.12 -6.12 4.22
CA LEU A 531 39.46 -5.64 4.53
C LEU A 531 39.38 -4.19 5.04
N PRO A 532 40.21 -3.81 6.03
CA PRO A 532 40.27 -2.43 6.49
C PRO A 532 40.71 -1.52 5.33
N VAL A 533 40.09 -0.34 5.24
CA VAL A 533 40.51 0.68 4.29
C VAL A 533 41.91 1.12 4.69
N VAL A 534 42.92 0.72 3.93
CA VAL A 534 44.29 1.19 4.12
C VAL A 534 44.27 2.68 3.77
N GLY A 535 44.41 3.54 4.78
CA GLY A 535 44.44 4.99 4.57
C GLY A 535 45.53 5.33 3.56
N GLY A 536 45.10 5.78 2.37
CA GLY A 536 45.97 6.24 1.28
C GLY A 536 46.48 7.64 1.50
#